data_AF-A0A915NMU6-F1
#
_entry.id   AF-A0A915NMU6-F1
#
_cell.length_a   1.000
_cell.length_b   1.000
_cell.length_c   1.000
_cell.angle_alpha   90.00
_cell.angle_beta   90.00
_cell.angle_gamma   90.00
#
_symmetry.space_group_name_H-M   'P 1'
#
loop_
_entity.id
_entity.type
_entity.pdbx_description
1 polymer ?
#
loop_
_entity_poly.entity_id
_entity_poly.type
_entity_poly.pdbx_seq_one_letter_code
_entity_poly.pdbx_strand_id
1 'polypeptide(L)'
;MIHLTIGTYHTFGNMLPYMASYMNNFTDKSVKIEHLIWIPTFQGCFPFAMIIGGFLARRFGPRIAAGIGCYTMCASVFLSGWAIQHSYYAFLLTYGLMFGLGQGIAYVVAVSCVINWAPKMVGLGSGIVAAGFGISSSIFAPIQTRIINPHNVAPTSDGYFNDPELLSRVPGIFTTLSIVFFIMQCIGLVFICDPPTEFARRFLVHDCTSLIDMAWLSKRRSHWLASNGPPLLSSGWAQAKLGLTRVEQFGRYQYSKLSADDSDEQKNMVPDKLTDLEHSLKEEGNLTNSFPTPPNESVDSDELEIEKQARTFLIN
;
A
#
# COMPACT_ATOMS: atom_id res chain seq x y z
N MET A 1 12.37 9.05 -4.82
CA MET A 1 12.04 10.34 -5.48
C MET A 1 10.53 10.55 -5.61
N ILE A 2 9.77 9.61 -6.20
CA ILE A 2 8.31 9.71 -6.31
C ILE A 2 7.62 9.98 -4.96
N HIS A 3 8.01 9.27 -3.90
CA HIS A 3 7.47 9.53 -2.55
C HIS A 3 7.86 10.89 -1.97
N LEU A 4 9.03 11.41 -2.35
CA LEU A 4 9.49 12.73 -1.92
C LEU A 4 8.61 13.83 -2.53
N THR A 5 8.22 13.70 -3.80
CA THR A 5 7.29 14.64 -4.45
C THR A 5 5.85 14.45 -3.99
N ILE A 6 5.41 13.22 -3.76
CA ILE A 6 4.07 12.93 -3.20
C ILE A 6 3.91 13.58 -1.80
N GLY A 7 4.99 13.60 -1.01
CA GLY A 7 4.99 14.19 0.33
C GLY A 7 4.77 15.71 0.38
N THR A 8 4.80 16.42 -0.75
CA THR A 8 4.53 17.87 -0.78
C THR A 8 3.11 18.20 -0.31
N TYR A 9 2.22 17.21 -0.22
CA TYR A 9 0.97 17.30 0.55
C TYR A 9 1.15 17.95 1.94
N HIS A 10 2.22 17.59 2.66
CA HIS A 10 2.52 18.15 3.97
C HIS A 10 2.96 19.63 3.95
N THR A 11 3.30 20.18 2.78
CA THR A 11 3.62 21.60 2.63
C THR A 11 2.39 22.49 2.48
N PHE A 12 1.19 21.91 2.38
CA PHE A 12 -0.05 22.67 2.25
C PHE A 12 -0.20 23.74 3.34
N GLY A 13 0.13 23.40 4.59
CA GLY A 13 0.06 24.34 5.72
C GLY A 13 0.98 25.56 5.56
N ASN A 14 2.16 25.40 4.97
CA ASN A 14 3.08 26.51 4.66
C ASN A 14 2.51 27.41 3.56
N MET A 15 1.86 26.81 2.56
CA MET A 15 1.26 27.52 1.42
C MET A 15 -0.07 28.21 1.76
N LEU A 16 -0.79 27.72 2.77
CA LEU A 16 -2.14 28.14 3.13
C LEU A 16 -2.32 29.66 3.24
N PRO A 17 -1.52 30.41 4.01
CA PRO A 17 -1.74 31.85 4.16
C PRO A 17 -1.47 32.62 2.86
N TYR A 18 -0.53 32.16 2.03
CA TYR A 18 -0.26 32.76 0.72
C TYR A 18 -1.40 32.55 -0.26
N MET A 19 -1.93 31.33 -0.34
CA MET A 19 -3.06 30.99 -1.21
C MET A 19 -4.34 31.72 -0.76
N ALA A 20 -4.63 31.73 0.55
CA ALA A 20 -5.80 32.41 1.09
C ALA A 20 -5.76 33.91 0.81
N SER A 21 -4.60 34.54 1.00
CA SER A 21 -4.40 35.97 0.72
C SER A 21 -4.54 36.30 -0.75
N TYR A 22 -4.00 35.45 -1.64
CA TYR A 22 -4.14 35.62 -3.07
C TYR A 22 -5.61 35.53 -3.50
N MET A 23 -6.30 34.47 -3.07
CA MET A 23 -7.68 34.22 -3.48
C MET A 23 -8.64 35.28 -2.94
N ASN A 24 -8.45 35.75 -1.71
CA ASN A 24 -9.27 36.81 -1.14
C ASN A 24 -9.13 38.13 -1.91
N ASN A 25 -7.92 38.47 -2.37
CA ASN A 25 -7.65 39.75 -3.01
C ASN A 25 -7.96 39.75 -4.52
N PHE A 26 -7.64 38.65 -5.23
CA PHE A 26 -7.68 38.60 -6.70
C PHE A 26 -8.80 37.72 -7.28
N THR A 27 -9.22 36.67 -6.58
CA THR A 27 -10.14 35.67 -7.14
C THR A 27 -11.57 35.90 -6.67
N ASP A 28 -11.78 35.85 -5.35
CA ASP A 28 -13.10 35.98 -4.73
C ASP A 28 -12.95 36.42 -3.27
N LYS A 29 -13.48 37.61 -2.94
CA LYS A 29 -13.46 38.17 -1.59
C LYS A 29 -14.27 37.37 -0.58
N SER A 30 -15.20 36.52 -1.03
CA SER A 30 -15.97 35.64 -0.15
C SER A 30 -15.13 34.49 0.42
N VAL A 31 -14.01 34.17 -0.22
CA VAL A 31 -13.13 33.07 0.20
C VAL A 31 -12.24 33.52 1.35
N LYS A 32 -12.53 32.98 2.53
CA LYS A 32 -11.70 33.07 3.74
C LYS A 32 -10.72 31.91 3.85
N ILE A 33 -9.69 32.09 4.67
CA ILE A 33 -8.69 31.05 4.98
C ILE A 33 -9.34 29.72 5.46
N GLU A 34 -10.46 29.80 6.17
CA GLU A 34 -11.24 28.66 6.66
C GLU A 34 -11.74 27.76 5.52
N HIS A 35 -12.14 28.33 4.37
CA HIS A 35 -12.63 27.54 3.25
C HIS A 35 -11.51 26.72 2.60
N LEU A 36 -10.25 27.18 2.66
CA LEU A 36 -9.14 26.45 2.06
C LEU A 36 -8.84 25.12 2.79
N ILE A 37 -9.35 24.90 4.01
CA ILE A 37 -9.21 23.60 4.71
C ILE A 37 -9.92 22.45 3.97
N TRP A 38 -10.88 22.76 3.10
CA TRP A 38 -11.53 21.72 2.29
C TRP A 38 -10.57 21.10 1.27
N ILE A 39 -9.53 21.82 0.84
CA ILE A 39 -8.57 21.31 -0.14
C ILE A 39 -7.85 20.03 0.36
N PRO A 40 -7.17 20.02 1.52
CA PRO A 40 -6.54 18.80 2.04
C PRO A 40 -7.57 17.71 2.38
N THR A 41 -8.82 18.07 2.70
CA THR A 41 -9.92 17.11 2.88
C THR A 41 -10.23 16.36 1.58
N PHE A 42 -10.33 17.06 0.45
CA PHE A 42 -10.51 16.41 -0.87
C PHE A 42 -9.27 15.66 -1.34
N GLN A 43 -8.06 16.15 -1.02
CA GLN A 43 -6.82 15.38 -1.23
C GLN A 43 -6.85 14.08 -0.41
N GLY A 44 -7.49 14.09 0.76
CA GLY A 44 -7.73 12.92 1.61
C GLY A 44 -8.53 11.79 0.95
N CYS A 45 -9.12 12.01 -0.22
CA CYS A 45 -9.71 10.95 -1.04
C CYS A 45 -8.67 10.04 -1.73
N PHE A 46 -7.36 10.27 -1.54
CA PHE A 46 -6.30 9.44 -2.14
C PHE A 46 -6.40 7.92 -1.85
N PRO A 47 -6.97 7.40 -0.73
CA PRO A 47 -7.10 5.95 -0.52
C PRO A 47 -7.99 5.27 -1.56
N PHE A 48 -9.03 5.95 -2.06
CA PHE A 48 -9.84 5.45 -3.16
C PHE A 48 -9.00 5.28 -4.44
N ALA A 49 -8.10 6.24 -4.68
CA ALA A 49 -7.19 6.17 -5.80
C ALA A 49 -6.11 5.10 -5.65
N MET A 50 -5.72 4.73 -4.42
CA MET A 50 -4.83 3.60 -4.19
C MET A 50 -5.46 2.27 -4.62
N ILE A 51 -6.77 2.09 -4.41
CA ILE A 51 -7.48 0.89 -4.90
C ILE A 51 -7.41 0.83 -6.43
N ILE A 52 -7.67 1.96 -7.10
CA ILE A 52 -7.57 2.09 -8.56
C ILE A 52 -6.14 1.82 -9.04
N GLY A 53 -5.14 2.38 -8.36
CA GLY A 53 -3.73 2.20 -8.68
C GLY A 53 -3.27 0.74 -8.56
N GLY A 54 -3.75 0.02 -7.56
CA GLY A 54 -3.50 -1.42 -7.41
C GLY A 54 -4.08 -2.24 -8.56
N PHE A 55 -5.30 -1.93 -9.00
CA PHE A 55 -5.92 -2.57 -10.17
C PHE A 55 -5.14 -2.26 -11.45
N LEU A 56 -4.76 -0.99 -11.63
CA LEU A 56 -4.02 -0.51 -12.80
C LEU A 56 -2.64 -1.18 -12.91
N ALA A 57 -1.94 -1.34 -11.78
CA ALA A 57 -0.64 -2.03 -11.73
C ALA A 57 -0.76 -3.51 -12.07
N ARG A 58 -1.82 -4.19 -11.61
CA ARG A 58 -2.07 -5.61 -11.98
C ARG A 58 -2.38 -5.77 -13.46
N ARG A 59 -3.11 -4.81 -14.07
CA ARG A 59 -3.57 -4.94 -15.47
C ARG A 59 -2.54 -4.52 -16.51
N PHE A 60 -1.79 -3.45 -16.24
CA PHE A 60 -0.87 -2.81 -17.20
C PHE A 60 0.59 -2.83 -16.75
N GLY A 61 0.88 -3.40 -15.57
CA GLY A 61 2.20 -3.38 -14.95
C GLY A 61 2.45 -2.10 -14.13
N PRO A 62 3.41 -2.15 -13.18
CA PRO A 62 3.67 -1.06 -12.26
C PRO A 62 4.26 0.18 -12.93
N ARG A 63 5.07 0.02 -13.99
CA ARG A 63 5.71 1.17 -14.64
C ARG A 63 4.67 2.09 -15.31
N ILE A 64 3.69 1.51 -16.00
CA ILE A 64 2.61 2.27 -16.64
C ILE A 64 1.67 2.86 -15.57
N ALA A 65 1.29 2.05 -14.58
CA ALA A 65 0.41 2.51 -13.51
C ALA A 65 1.02 3.67 -12.69
N ALA A 66 2.30 3.56 -12.31
CA ALA A 66 3.03 4.64 -11.67
C ALA A 66 3.13 5.87 -12.57
N GLY A 67 3.39 5.67 -13.87
CA GLY A 67 3.45 6.76 -14.85
C GLY A 67 2.16 7.56 -14.94
N ILE A 68 1.01 6.88 -14.96
CA ILE A 68 -0.32 7.51 -14.98
C ILE A 68 -0.55 8.33 -13.71
N GLY A 69 -0.24 7.76 -12.53
CA GLY A 69 -0.36 8.48 -11.26
C GLY A 69 0.55 9.72 -11.22
N CYS A 70 1.82 9.57 -11.61
CA CYS A 70 2.79 10.65 -11.60
C CYS A 70 2.40 11.79 -12.55
N TYR A 71 1.96 11.44 -13.77
CA TYR A 71 1.49 12.42 -14.75
C TYR A 71 0.25 13.16 -14.25
N THR A 72 -0.74 12.43 -13.73
CA THR A 72 -1.97 13.03 -13.19
C THR A 72 -1.67 13.99 -12.05
N MET A 73 -0.74 13.62 -11.15
CA MET A 73 -0.30 14.49 -10.07
C MET A 73 0.38 15.76 -10.60
N CYS A 74 1.35 15.65 -11.51
CA CYS A 74 2.02 16.83 -12.08
C CYS A 74 1.07 17.75 -12.86
N ALA A 75 0.18 17.16 -13.68
CA ALA A 75 -0.82 17.88 -14.44
C ALA A 75 -1.79 18.62 -13.52
N SER A 76 -2.15 18.02 -12.38
CA SER A 76 -2.99 18.67 -11.38
C SER A 76 -2.35 19.92 -10.79
N VAL A 77 -1.09 19.84 -10.34
CA VAL A 77 -0.36 20.99 -9.79
C VAL A 77 -0.18 22.09 -10.85
N PHE A 78 0.12 21.71 -12.09
CA PHE A 78 0.23 22.69 -13.19
C PHE A 78 -1.10 23.43 -13.41
N LEU A 79 -2.20 22.67 -13.50
CA LEU A 79 -3.54 23.22 -13.73
C LEU A 79 -4.02 24.06 -12.54
N SER A 80 -3.58 23.74 -11.32
CA SER A 80 -3.86 24.52 -10.11
C SER A 80 -3.30 25.95 -10.18
N GLY A 81 -2.17 26.16 -10.85
CA GLY A 81 -1.61 27.50 -11.08
C GLY A 81 -2.51 28.40 -11.94
N TRP A 82 -3.26 27.80 -12.87
CA TRP A 82 -4.30 28.50 -13.62
C TRP A 82 -5.60 28.62 -12.81
N ALA A 83 -6.01 27.54 -12.14
CA ALA A 83 -7.27 27.47 -11.43
C ALA A 83 -7.37 28.46 -10.26
N ILE A 84 -6.27 28.69 -9.52
CA ILE A 84 -6.24 29.63 -8.40
C ILE A 84 -6.59 31.07 -8.83
N GLN A 85 -6.32 31.43 -10.08
CA GLN A 85 -6.61 32.75 -10.64
C GLN A 85 -8.06 32.93 -11.06
N HIS A 86 -8.77 31.83 -11.37
CA HIS A 86 -10.11 31.88 -11.97
C HIS A 86 -11.23 31.57 -10.98
N SER A 87 -11.06 30.53 -10.14
CA SER A 87 -12.13 30.10 -9.26
C SER A 87 -11.64 29.20 -8.13
N TYR A 88 -12.21 29.40 -6.94
CA TYR A 88 -12.01 28.50 -5.80
C TYR A 88 -12.41 27.05 -6.08
N TYR A 89 -13.55 26.83 -6.75
CA TYR A 89 -14.02 25.47 -7.04
C TYR A 89 -13.14 24.76 -8.08
N ALA A 90 -12.61 25.50 -9.06
CA ALA A 90 -11.63 24.93 -10.00
C ALA A 90 -10.34 24.55 -9.28
N PHE A 91 -9.89 25.38 -8.32
CA PHE A 91 -8.72 25.07 -7.51
C PHE A 91 -8.95 23.86 -6.61
N LEU A 92 -10.14 23.76 -6.00
CA LEU A 92 -10.56 22.60 -5.20
C LEU A 92 -10.58 21.30 -6.01
N LEU A 93 -11.07 21.35 -7.26
CA LEU A 93 -11.09 20.18 -8.14
C LEU A 93 -9.69 19.74 -8.56
N THR A 94 -8.84 20.70 -8.93
CA THR A 94 -7.50 20.42 -9.47
C THR A 94 -6.52 20.07 -8.35
N TYR A 95 -6.32 20.98 -7.40
CA TYR A 95 -5.36 20.82 -6.31
C TYR A 95 -5.89 19.92 -5.20
N GLY A 96 -7.21 19.84 -5.02
CA GLY A 96 -7.84 18.93 -4.07
C GLY A 96 -7.95 17.52 -4.61
N LEU A 97 -8.95 17.31 -5.47
CA LEU A 97 -9.33 15.97 -5.93
C LEU A 97 -8.30 15.37 -6.92
N MET A 98 -7.97 16.07 -8.00
CA MET A 98 -7.13 15.52 -9.06
C MET A 98 -5.70 15.24 -8.58
N PHE A 99 -5.16 16.11 -7.72
CA PHE A 99 -3.88 15.88 -7.03
C PHE A 99 -3.94 14.64 -6.13
N GLY A 100 -4.97 14.51 -5.28
CA GLY A 100 -5.14 13.34 -4.41
C GLY A 100 -5.28 12.03 -5.19
N LEU A 101 -5.99 12.06 -6.33
CA LEU A 101 -6.13 10.91 -7.22
C LEU A 101 -4.78 10.47 -7.81
N GLY A 102 -4.03 11.41 -8.40
CA GLY A 102 -2.70 11.11 -8.96
C GLY A 102 -1.73 10.61 -7.89
N GLN A 103 -1.74 11.25 -6.72
CA GLN A 103 -0.93 10.90 -5.57
C GLN A 103 -1.19 9.46 -5.10
N GLY A 104 -2.46 9.07 -4.92
CA GLY A 104 -2.81 7.74 -4.42
C GLY A 104 -2.44 6.62 -5.38
N ILE A 105 -2.60 6.83 -6.69
CA ILE A 105 -2.17 5.88 -7.72
C ILE A 105 -0.65 5.71 -7.68
N ALA A 106 0.12 6.80 -7.66
CA ALA A 106 1.58 6.71 -7.66
C ALA A 106 2.13 6.13 -6.35
N TYR A 107 1.49 6.43 -5.21
CA TYR A 107 1.88 5.96 -3.88
C TYR A 107 1.83 4.44 -3.79
N VAL A 108 0.66 3.84 -4.06
CA VAL A 108 0.47 2.38 -3.88
C VAL A 108 1.43 1.59 -4.76
N VAL A 109 1.63 2.01 -6.01
CA VAL A 109 2.47 1.28 -6.97
C VAL A 109 3.94 1.32 -6.57
N ALA A 110 4.43 2.50 -6.17
CA ALA A 110 5.82 2.63 -5.72
C ALA A 110 6.09 1.87 -4.41
N VAL A 111 5.14 1.85 -3.47
CA VAL A 111 5.24 1.03 -2.25
C VAL A 111 5.27 -0.45 -2.61
N SER A 112 4.35 -0.92 -3.45
CA SER A 112 4.30 -2.33 -3.87
C SER A 112 5.60 -2.78 -4.53
N CYS A 113 6.22 -1.95 -5.40
CA CYS A 113 7.52 -2.28 -5.98
C CYS A 113 8.59 -2.49 -4.91
N VAL A 114 8.68 -1.61 -3.90
CA VAL A 114 9.70 -1.76 -2.83
C VAL A 114 9.47 -3.02 -2.01
N ILE A 115 8.23 -3.33 -1.67
CA ILE A 115 7.87 -4.56 -0.94
C ILE A 115 8.28 -5.80 -1.75
N ASN A 116 8.00 -5.79 -3.06
CA ASN A 116 8.32 -6.90 -3.95
C ASN A 116 9.84 -7.09 -4.11
N TRP A 117 10.63 -6.01 -4.09
CA TRP A 117 12.09 -6.07 -4.17
C TRP A 117 12.77 -6.47 -2.86
N ALA A 118 12.17 -6.17 -1.70
CA ALA A 118 12.76 -6.42 -0.39
C ALA A 118 11.85 -7.24 0.55
N PRO A 119 11.45 -8.48 0.17
CA PRO A 119 10.47 -9.27 0.93
C PRO A 119 10.95 -9.69 2.33
N LYS A 120 12.27 -9.81 2.54
CA LYS A 120 12.83 -10.09 3.89
C LYS A 120 12.85 -8.86 4.80
N MET A 121 12.85 -7.66 4.21
CA MET A 121 13.09 -6.38 4.90
C MET A 121 11.98 -5.38 4.60
N VAL A 122 10.73 -5.86 4.54
CA VAL A 122 9.54 -5.05 4.21
C VAL A 122 9.40 -3.84 5.13
N GLY A 123 9.70 -4.02 6.43
CA GLY A 123 9.67 -2.93 7.41
C GLY A 123 10.72 -1.84 7.14
N LEU A 124 11.95 -2.22 6.75
CA LEU A 124 13.00 -1.25 6.43
C LEU A 124 12.70 -0.54 5.11
N GLY A 125 12.28 -1.27 4.08
CA GLY A 125 11.92 -0.72 2.77
C GLY A 125 10.75 0.27 2.88
N SER A 126 9.67 -0.13 3.53
CA SER A 126 8.51 0.75 3.76
C SER A 126 8.86 1.94 4.67
N GLY A 127 9.72 1.75 5.68
CA GLY A 127 10.23 2.82 6.54
C GLY A 127 11.01 3.90 5.79
N ILE A 128 11.92 3.50 4.88
CA ILE A 128 12.68 4.46 4.04
C ILE A 128 11.72 5.23 3.12
N VAL A 129 10.73 4.55 2.55
CA VAL A 129 9.72 5.17 1.70
C VAL A 129 8.87 6.18 2.48
N ALA A 130 8.42 5.81 3.67
CA ALA A 130 7.67 6.69 4.57
C ALA A 130 8.52 7.89 5.06
N ALA A 131 9.80 7.67 5.35
CA ALA A 131 10.73 8.74 5.70
C ALA A 131 10.88 9.76 4.56
N GLY A 132 11.00 9.27 3.31
CA GLY A 132 11.01 10.14 2.12
C GLY A 132 9.73 10.97 1.98
N PHE A 133 8.57 10.39 2.30
CA PHE A 133 7.30 11.11 2.32
C PHE A 133 7.28 12.21 3.40
N GLY A 134 7.76 11.95 4.62
CA GLY A 134 7.80 12.94 5.71
C GLY A 134 8.81 14.08 5.49
N ILE A 135 10.05 13.74 5.07
CA ILE A 135 11.16 14.70 4.88
C ILE A 135 10.87 15.72 3.77
N SER A 136 9.99 15.38 2.84
CA SER A 136 9.57 16.28 1.74
C SER A 136 9.17 17.67 2.23
N SER A 137 8.43 17.77 3.34
CA SER A 137 7.94 19.04 3.87
C SER A 137 9.09 19.95 4.28
N SER A 138 10.11 19.40 4.93
CA SER A 138 11.31 20.13 5.36
C SER A 138 12.15 20.64 4.19
N ILE A 139 12.09 19.98 3.03
CA ILE A 139 12.80 20.41 1.82
C ILE A 139 11.98 21.44 1.06
N PHE A 140 10.72 21.15 0.78
CA PHE A 140 9.90 21.97 -0.12
C PHE A 140 9.31 23.20 0.56
N ALA A 141 8.96 23.17 1.84
CA ALA A 141 8.44 24.35 2.55
C ALA A 141 9.40 25.56 2.51
N PRO A 142 10.71 25.45 2.87
CA PRO A 142 11.61 26.60 2.79
C PRO A 142 11.87 27.04 1.35
N ILE A 143 11.87 26.12 0.39
CA ILE A 143 11.98 26.47 -1.04
C ILE A 143 10.77 27.30 -1.45
N GLN A 144 9.57 26.87 -1.08
CA GLN A 144 8.34 27.59 -1.41
C GLN A 144 8.30 28.99 -0.78
N THR A 145 8.66 29.09 0.50
CA THR A 145 8.69 30.36 1.21
C THR A 145 9.73 31.31 0.62
N ARG A 146 10.92 30.83 0.24
CA ARG A 146 11.92 31.67 -0.43
C ARG A 146 11.48 32.17 -1.81
N ILE A 147 10.70 31.36 -2.55
CA ILE A 147 10.18 31.75 -3.86
C ILE A 147 9.07 32.79 -3.72
N ILE A 148 8.14 32.61 -2.78
CA ILE A 148 6.97 33.52 -2.63
C ILE A 148 7.33 34.76 -1.83
N ASN A 149 8.05 34.59 -0.72
CA ASN A 149 8.34 35.62 0.26
C ASN A 149 9.86 35.74 0.53
N PRO A 150 10.66 36.16 -0.47
CA PRO A 150 12.11 36.27 -0.33
C PRO A 150 12.54 37.29 0.73
N HIS A 151 11.71 38.32 0.97
CA HIS A 151 11.97 39.38 1.95
C HIS A 151 11.43 39.05 3.35
N ASN A 152 10.85 37.86 3.54
CA ASN A 152 10.27 37.39 4.80
C ASN A 152 9.31 38.42 5.44
N VAL A 153 8.44 38.99 4.62
CA VAL A 153 7.36 39.88 5.04
C VAL A 153 6.50 39.15 6.07
N ALA A 154 6.16 39.81 7.18
CA ALA A 154 5.32 39.23 8.22
C ALA A 154 3.83 39.28 7.82
N PRO A 155 3.02 38.28 8.18
CA PRO A 155 1.58 38.32 7.99
C PRO A 155 0.94 39.40 8.86
N THR A 156 -0.21 39.91 8.42
CA THR A 156 -1.06 40.83 9.19
C THR A 156 -1.65 40.12 10.42
N SER A 157 -2.17 40.87 11.40
CA SER A 157 -2.86 40.32 12.59
C SER A 157 -3.96 39.29 12.27
N ASP A 158 -4.58 39.41 11.08
CA ASP A 158 -5.63 38.51 10.60
C ASP A 158 -5.09 37.27 9.87
N GLY A 159 -3.76 37.10 9.78
CA GLY A 159 -3.10 35.97 9.11
C GLY A 159 -2.94 36.10 7.59
N TYR A 160 -3.27 37.26 7.01
CA TYR A 160 -3.20 37.53 5.57
C TYR A 160 -1.97 38.37 5.17
N PHE A 161 -1.54 38.23 3.91
CA PHE A 161 -0.51 39.04 3.25
C PHE A 161 -1.17 40.02 2.28
N ASN A 162 -0.85 41.31 2.41
CA ASN A 162 -1.41 42.37 1.56
C ASN A 162 -0.41 42.91 0.51
N ASP A 163 0.83 42.43 0.53
CA ASP A 163 1.87 42.86 -0.41
C ASP A 163 1.57 42.34 -1.84
N PRO A 164 1.27 43.22 -2.81
CA PRO A 164 0.92 42.81 -4.16
C PRO A 164 2.06 42.07 -4.87
N GLU A 165 3.32 42.37 -4.56
CA GLU A 165 4.48 41.74 -5.18
C GLU A 165 4.60 40.27 -4.74
N LEU A 166 4.41 40.02 -3.43
CA LEU A 166 4.36 38.67 -2.86
C LEU A 166 3.20 37.85 -3.43
N LEU A 167 2.00 38.44 -3.53
CA LEU A 167 0.83 37.74 -4.04
C LEU A 167 0.97 37.38 -5.53
N SER A 168 1.58 38.23 -6.35
CA SER A 168 1.80 37.96 -7.78
C SER A 168 2.62 36.68 -8.04
N ARG A 169 3.43 36.24 -7.07
CA ARG A 169 4.28 35.04 -7.16
C ARG A 169 3.51 33.74 -6.87
N VAL A 170 2.35 33.82 -6.24
CA VAL A 170 1.58 32.64 -5.79
C VAL A 170 1.17 31.72 -6.95
N PRO A 171 0.63 32.20 -8.09
CA PRO A 171 0.33 31.30 -9.21
C PRO A 171 1.58 30.69 -9.85
N GLY A 172 2.68 31.45 -9.92
CA GLY A 172 3.94 31.04 -10.52
C GLY A 172 4.60 29.86 -9.78
N ILE A 173 4.37 29.73 -8.47
CA ILE A 173 4.96 28.64 -7.71
C ILE A 173 4.40 27.28 -8.09
N PHE A 174 3.10 27.17 -8.41
CA PHE A 174 2.50 25.91 -8.83
C PHE A 174 3.12 25.41 -10.14
N THR A 175 3.38 26.32 -11.07
CA THR A 175 4.08 26.01 -12.32
C THR A 175 5.50 25.51 -12.04
N THR A 176 6.24 26.24 -11.19
CA THR A 176 7.62 25.87 -10.83
C THR A 176 7.68 24.51 -10.15
N LEU A 177 6.78 24.26 -9.17
CA LEU A 177 6.68 22.99 -8.48
C LEU A 177 6.30 21.85 -9.43
N SER A 178 5.36 22.06 -10.35
CA SER A 178 4.99 21.03 -11.33
C SER A 178 6.18 20.62 -12.21
N ILE A 179 6.99 21.57 -12.69
CA ILE A 179 8.19 21.25 -13.48
C ILE A 179 9.19 20.44 -12.65
N VAL A 180 9.47 20.87 -11.41
CA VAL A 180 10.38 20.16 -10.51
C VAL A 180 9.86 18.76 -10.20
N PHE A 181 8.58 18.63 -9.89
CA PHE A 181 7.94 17.34 -9.59
C PHE A 181 7.93 16.43 -10.81
N PHE A 182 7.71 16.97 -12.01
CA PHE A 182 7.72 16.20 -13.25
C PHE A 182 9.12 15.63 -13.50
N ILE A 183 10.17 16.44 -13.39
CA ILE A 183 11.56 15.97 -13.56
C ILE A 183 11.90 14.88 -12.53
N MET A 184 11.60 15.13 -11.24
CA MET A 184 11.88 14.16 -10.18
C MET A 184 11.11 12.85 -10.35
N GLN A 185 9.85 12.92 -10.81
CA GLN A 185 9.03 11.74 -11.05
C GLN A 185 9.45 11.00 -12.32
N CYS A 186 9.84 11.69 -13.39
CA CYS A 186 10.43 11.07 -14.58
C CYS A 186 11.69 10.27 -14.21
N ILE A 187 12.60 10.85 -13.42
CA ILE A 187 13.78 10.14 -12.91
C ILE A 187 13.35 8.93 -12.08
N GLY A 188 12.41 9.11 -11.14
CA GLY A 188 11.91 8.02 -10.32
C GLY A 188 11.25 6.88 -11.12
N LEU A 189 10.53 7.21 -12.19
CA LEU A 189 9.86 6.24 -13.07
C LEU A 189 10.84 5.39 -13.88
N VAL A 190 12.03 5.90 -14.19
CA VAL A 190 13.09 5.12 -14.85
C VAL A 190 13.55 3.96 -13.95
N PHE A 191 13.51 4.14 -12.62
CA PHE A 191 13.89 3.13 -11.64
C PHE A 191 12.74 2.21 -11.19
N ILE A 192 11.50 2.45 -11.64
CA ILE A 192 10.39 1.53 -11.36
C ILE A 192 10.46 0.34 -12.32
N CYS A 193 10.79 -0.81 -11.74
CA CYS A 193 10.85 -2.10 -12.41
C CYS A 193 10.35 -3.19 -11.47
N ASP A 194 9.71 -4.22 -12.01
CA ASP A 194 9.38 -5.42 -11.25
C ASP A 194 10.63 -6.26 -10.99
N PRO A 195 10.71 -6.96 -9.84
CA PRO A 195 11.76 -7.95 -9.64
C PRO A 195 11.60 -9.11 -10.65
N PRO A 196 12.70 -9.76 -11.06
CA PRO A 196 12.64 -10.91 -11.95
C PRO A 196 11.79 -12.04 -11.34
N THR A 197 10.99 -12.71 -12.16
CA THR A 197 9.99 -13.73 -11.78
C THR A 197 10.55 -14.85 -10.89
N GLU A 198 11.78 -15.28 -11.15
CA GLU A 198 12.51 -16.27 -10.34
C GLU A 198 12.69 -15.86 -8.87
N PHE A 199 12.93 -14.56 -8.64
CA PHE A 199 13.11 -14.04 -7.29
C PHE A 199 11.79 -14.12 -6.52
N ALA A 200 10.70 -13.65 -7.11
CA ALA A 200 9.37 -13.69 -6.49
C ALA A 200 8.93 -15.14 -6.17
N ARG A 201 9.17 -16.08 -7.09
CA ARG A 201 8.77 -17.48 -6.91
C ARG A 201 9.54 -18.19 -5.79
N ARG A 202 10.86 -17.99 -5.68
CA ARG A 202 11.66 -18.56 -4.57
C ARG A 202 11.18 -18.11 -3.19
N PHE A 203 10.71 -16.87 -3.08
CA PHE A 203 10.16 -16.35 -1.82
C PHE A 203 8.80 -16.95 -1.46
N LEU A 204 7.88 -17.02 -2.42
CA LEU A 204 6.56 -17.62 -2.19
C LEU A 204 6.68 -19.08 -1.76
N VAL A 205 7.59 -19.84 -2.37
CA VAL A 205 7.85 -21.24 -2.00
C VAL A 205 8.42 -21.32 -0.57
N HIS A 206 9.41 -20.49 -0.22
CA HIS A 206 10.00 -20.46 1.12
C HIS A 206 8.97 -20.10 2.21
N ASP A 207 8.12 -19.09 1.97
CA ASP A 207 7.08 -18.69 2.91
C ASP A 207 6.02 -19.79 3.08
N CYS A 208 5.59 -20.42 1.97
CA CYS A 208 4.67 -21.57 2.04
C CYS A 208 5.28 -22.72 2.86
N THR A 209 6.56 -23.07 2.63
CA THR A 209 7.23 -24.10 3.44
C THR A 209 7.33 -23.69 4.91
N SER A 210 7.60 -22.42 5.21
CA SER A 210 7.69 -21.94 6.59
C SER A 210 6.34 -21.95 7.32
N LEU A 211 5.24 -21.65 6.63
CA LEU A 211 3.88 -21.73 7.18
C LEU A 211 3.48 -23.18 7.45
N ILE A 212 3.86 -24.10 6.56
CA ILE A 212 3.66 -25.54 6.74
C ILE A 212 4.50 -26.04 7.93
N ASP A 213 5.76 -25.64 8.05
CA ASP A 213 6.64 -26.00 9.17
C ASP A 213 6.13 -25.44 10.51
N MET A 214 5.64 -24.19 10.53
CA MET A 214 5.03 -23.56 11.71
C MET A 214 3.73 -24.27 12.13
N ALA A 215 2.88 -24.63 11.16
CA ALA A 215 1.68 -25.41 11.41
C ALA A 215 2.03 -26.79 12.00
N TRP A 216 3.04 -27.45 11.44
CA TRP A 216 3.54 -28.75 11.93
C TRP A 216 4.15 -28.66 13.33
N LEU A 217 5.03 -27.70 13.59
CA LEU A 217 5.66 -27.48 14.91
C LEU A 217 4.61 -27.12 15.98
N SER A 218 3.63 -26.30 15.62
CA SER A 218 2.51 -25.97 16.50
C SER A 218 1.66 -27.20 16.83
N LYS A 219 1.37 -28.05 15.83
CA LYS A 219 0.63 -29.31 16.01
C LYS A 219 1.41 -30.29 16.89
N ARG A 220 2.71 -30.44 16.69
CA ARG A 220 3.60 -31.27 17.51
C ARG A 220 3.66 -30.78 18.97
N ARG A 221 3.75 -29.46 19.17
CA ARG A 221 3.71 -28.84 20.51
C ARG A 221 2.35 -29.03 21.19
N SER A 222 1.26 -28.95 20.45
CA SER A 222 -0.09 -29.19 20.97
C SER A 222 -0.31 -30.65 21.41
N HIS A 223 0.20 -31.62 20.65
CA HIS A 223 0.16 -33.03 21.03
C HIS A 223 0.97 -33.31 22.31
N TRP A 224 2.16 -32.70 22.45
CA TRP A 224 2.98 -32.86 23.65
C TRP A 224 2.33 -32.24 24.91
N LEU A 225 1.66 -31.09 24.77
CA LEU A 225 0.94 -30.45 25.85
C LEU A 225 -0.36 -31.18 26.22
N ALA A 226 -1.02 -31.84 25.26
CA ALA A 226 -2.19 -32.69 25.54
C ALA A 226 -1.80 -33.96 26.31
N SER A 227 -0.59 -34.48 26.11
CA SER A 227 -0.09 -35.64 26.84
C SER A 227 0.53 -35.31 28.20
N ASN A 228 1.06 -34.08 28.40
CA ASN A 228 1.86 -33.73 29.59
C ASN A 228 1.43 -32.43 30.32
N GLY A 229 0.37 -31.76 29.87
CA GLY A 229 -0.07 -30.45 30.40
C GLY A 229 -1.21 -30.54 31.43
N PRO A 230 -1.42 -29.48 32.24
CA PRO A 230 -2.48 -29.45 33.25
C PRO A 230 -3.89 -29.35 32.62
N PRO A 231 -4.93 -29.96 33.23
CA PRO A 231 -6.23 -30.24 32.60
C PRO A 231 -7.16 -29.04 32.33
N LEU A 232 -6.76 -27.80 32.64
CA LEU A 232 -7.67 -26.62 32.66
C LEU A 232 -7.75 -25.80 31.36
N LEU A 233 -7.10 -26.19 30.27
CA LEU A 233 -7.02 -25.37 29.04
C LEU A 233 -7.76 -25.95 27.81
N SER A 234 -8.50 -27.07 27.93
CA SER A 234 -8.98 -27.87 26.80
C SER A 234 -9.87 -27.15 25.77
N SER A 235 -10.66 -26.14 26.16
CA SER A 235 -11.61 -25.44 25.28
C SER A 235 -10.96 -24.40 24.36
N GLY A 236 -9.92 -23.69 24.82
CA GLY A 236 -9.19 -22.70 24.01
C GLY A 236 -8.36 -23.34 22.89
N TRP A 237 -7.95 -24.60 23.06
CA TRP A 237 -7.12 -25.31 22.09
C TRP A 237 -7.90 -25.79 20.87
N ALA A 238 -9.20 -26.07 20.98
CA ALA A 238 -10.02 -26.45 19.83
C ALA A 238 -10.09 -25.31 18.78
N GLN A 239 -10.24 -24.06 19.24
CA GLN A 239 -10.20 -22.87 18.39
C GLN A 239 -8.81 -22.61 17.81
N ALA A 240 -7.74 -22.84 18.58
CA ALA A 240 -6.37 -22.77 18.06
C ALA A 240 -6.11 -23.85 16.99
N LYS A 241 -6.62 -25.08 17.18
CA LYS A 241 -6.50 -26.20 16.23
C LYS A 241 -7.18 -25.88 14.90
N LEU A 242 -8.38 -25.29 14.94
CA LEU A 242 -9.15 -24.81 13.77
C LEU A 242 -8.45 -23.66 13.03
N GLY A 243 -7.83 -22.72 13.76
CA GLY A 243 -7.04 -21.64 13.17
C GLY A 243 -5.80 -22.17 12.44
N LEU A 244 -5.14 -23.19 13.00
CA LEU A 244 -3.93 -23.80 12.43
C LEU A 244 -4.21 -24.62 11.17
N THR A 245 -5.31 -25.40 11.14
CA THR A 245 -5.72 -26.11 9.92
C THR A 245 -6.07 -25.16 8.77
N ARG A 246 -6.63 -23.98 9.06
CA ARG A 246 -6.89 -22.95 8.02
C ARG A 246 -5.61 -22.38 7.42
N VAL A 247 -4.59 -22.10 8.25
CA VAL A 247 -3.28 -21.61 7.77
C VAL A 247 -2.58 -22.67 6.90
N GLU A 248 -2.67 -23.93 7.30
CA GLU A 248 -2.10 -25.06 6.57
C GLU A 248 -2.81 -25.30 5.22
N GLN A 249 -4.15 -25.28 5.20
CA GLN A 249 -4.93 -25.39 3.96
C GLN A 249 -4.67 -24.23 3.01
N PHE A 250 -4.54 -23.01 3.53
CA PHE A 250 -4.21 -21.83 2.73
C PHE A 250 -2.81 -21.94 2.11
N GLY A 251 -1.81 -22.38 2.88
CA GLY A 251 -0.46 -22.64 2.38
C GLY A 251 -0.43 -23.73 1.30
N ARG A 252 -1.14 -24.85 1.51
CA ARG A 252 -1.25 -25.95 0.53
C ARG A 252 -1.99 -25.53 -0.75
N TYR A 253 -3.03 -24.70 -0.66
CA TYR A 253 -3.77 -24.19 -1.82
C TYR A 253 -2.93 -23.22 -2.67
N GLN A 254 -2.18 -22.32 -2.03
CA GLN A 254 -1.24 -21.42 -2.71
C GLN A 254 -0.16 -22.23 -3.44
N TYR A 255 0.39 -23.26 -2.79
CA TYR A 255 1.38 -24.17 -3.38
C TYR A 255 0.84 -24.97 -4.57
N SER A 256 -0.39 -25.50 -4.50
CA SER A 256 -0.95 -26.29 -5.62
C SER A 256 -1.18 -25.44 -6.86
N LYS A 257 -1.63 -24.18 -6.70
CA LYS A 257 -1.74 -23.21 -7.80
C LYS A 257 -0.38 -22.88 -8.42
N LEU A 258 0.66 -22.76 -7.61
CA LEU A 258 2.04 -22.56 -8.09
C LEU A 258 2.58 -23.78 -8.87
N SER A 259 2.20 -25.00 -8.47
CA SER A 259 2.60 -26.23 -9.18
C SER A 259 1.82 -26.49 -10.47
N ALA A 260 0.62 -25.93 -10.61
CA ALA A 260 -0.26 -26.14 -11.76
C ALA A 260 0.06 -25.21 -12.95
N ASP A 261 0.87 -24.17 -12.73
CA ASP A 261 1.18 -23.13 -13.73
C ASP A 261 2.48 -23.40 -14.51
N ASP A 262 3.15 -24.55 -14.31
CA ASP A 262 4.39 -24.86 -15.04
C ASP A 262 4.57 -26.32 -15.48
N SER A 263 5.05 -26.44 -16.73
CA SER A 263 5.37 -27.70 -17.41
C SER A 263 6.88 -27.94 -17.47
N ASP A 264 7.26 -29.18 -17.15
CA ASP A 264 8.49 -29.91 -17.48
C ASP A 264 9.90 -29.42 -17.07
N GLU A 265 10.16 -28.15 -16.72
CA GLU A 265 11.55 -27.70 -16.55
C GLU A 265 12.14 -27.82 -15.11
N GLN A 266 11.34 -28.21 -14.10
CA GLN A 266 11.73 -28.03 -12.69
C GLN A 266 11.92 -29.31 -11.84
N LYS A 267 12.13 -30.48 -12.45
CA LYS A 267 12.52 -31.70 -11.69
C LYS A 267 13.93 -31.64 -11.08
N ASN A 268 14.78 -30.69 -11.51
CA ASN A 268 16.21 -30.67 -11.16
C ASN A 268 16.63 -29.55 -10.19
N MET A 269 15.71 -28.74 -9.66
CA MET A 269 16.05 -27.57 -8.83
C MET A 269 15.52 -27.60 -7.39
N VAL A 270 15.05 -28.77 -6.95
CA VAL A 270 14.49 -28.99 -5.62
C VAL A 270 15.60 -29.49 -4.68
N PRO A 271 15.92 -28.82 -3.55
CA PRO A 271 16.98 -29.25 -2.65
C PRO A 271 16.59 -30.52 -1.87
N ASP A 272 17.59 -31.32 -1.48
CA ASP A 272 17.48 -32.62 -0.75
C ASP A 272 16.50 -32.68 0.42
N LYS A 273 16.15 -31.55 1.06
CA LYS A 273 15.13 -31.48 2.12
C LYS A 273 13.71 -31.82 1.64
N LEU A 274 13.43 -31.78 0.34
CA LEU A 274 12.13 -32.13 -0.22
C LEU A 274 11.95 -33.64 -0.37
N THR A 275 13.03 -34.38 -0.63
CA THR A 275 13.04 -35.84 -0.67
C THR A 275 12.73 -36.42 0.71
N ASP A 276 13.24 -35.79 1.77
CA ASP A 276 12.94 -36.15 3.16
C ASP A 276 11.46 -35.90 3.52
N LEU A 277 10.85 -34.88 2.91
CA LEU A 277 9.44 -34.53 3.12
C LEU A 277 8.50 -35.50 2.38
N GLU A 278 8.83 -35.88 1.14
CA GLU A 278 8.12 -36.95 0.42
C GLU A 278 8.25 -38.31 1.13
N HIS A 279 9.42 -38.60 1.72
CA HIS A 279 9.64 -39.81 2.51
C HIS A 279 8.80 -39.81 3.80
N SER A 280 8.74 -38.66 4.48
CA SER A 280 7.89 -38.46 5.68
C SER A 280 6.39 -38.57 5.36
N LEU A 281 5.96 -38.11 4.18
CA LEU A 281 4.57 -38.23 3.70
C LEU A 281 4.19 -39.67 3.35
N LYS A 282 5.13 -40.48 2.83
CA LYS A 282 4.91 -41.92 2.60
C LYS A 282 4.87 -42.73 3.90
N GLU A 283 5.65 -42.33 4.91
CA GLU A 283 5.56 -42.94 6.24
C GLU A 283 4.23 -42.62 6.94
N GLU A 284 3.73 -41.38 6.88
CA GLU A 284 2.42 -41.02 7.45
C GLU A 284 1.24 -41.71 6.72
N GLY A 285 1.31 -41.89 5.39
CA GLY A 285 0.29 -42.63 4.63
C GLY A 285 0.24 -44.14 4.96
N ASN A 286 1.33 -44.72 5.44
CA ASN A 286 1.34 -46.10 5.95
C ASN A 286 0.84 -46.20 7.40
N LEU A 287 0.98 -45.14 8.21
CA LEU A 287 0.48 -45.07 9.58
C LEU A 287 -1.05 -44.86 9.65
N THR A 288 -1.69 -44.38 8.58
CA THR A 288 -3.15 -44.25 8.52
C THR A 288 -3.90 -45.57 8.33
N ASN A 289 -3.21 -46.66 7.98
CA ASN A 289 -3.83 -47.99 7.84
C ASN A 289 -3.91 -48.80 9.16
N SER A 290 -3.46 -48.24 10.29
CA SER A 290 -3.39 -48.94 11.59
C SER A 290 -4.23 -48.31 12.72
N PHE A 291 -5.17 -47.40 12.43
CA PHE A 291 -6.06 -46.83 13.45
C PHE A 291 -7.50 -47.32 13.29
N PRO A 292 -8.18 -47.73 14.38
CA PRO A 292 -9.55 -48.24 14.31
C PRO A 292 -10.52 -47.09 14.01
N THR A 293 -11.53 -47.36 13.19
CA THR A 293 -12.64 -46.44 12.90
C THR A 293 -13.38 -46.08 14.20
N PRO A 294 -13.64 -44.79 14.47
CA PRO A 294 -14.48 -44.41 15.60
C PRO A 294 -15.95 -44.83 15.37
N PRO A 295 -16.72 -45.12 16.43
CA PRO A 295 -18.09 -45.57 16.31
C PRO A 295 -19.02 -44.42 15.88
N ASN A 296 -20.11 -44.78 15.19
CA ASN A 296 -21.17 -43.89 14.72
C ASN A 296 -21.64 -42.89 15.82
N GLU A 297 -21.19 -41.64 15.75
CA GLU A 297 -21.90 -40.50 16.33
C GLU A 297 -22.60 -39.74 15.21
N SER A 298 -23.89 -39.50 15.39
CA SER A 298 -24.73 -38.74 14.48
C SER A 298 -24.19 -37.32 14.32
N VAL A 299 -23.75 -36.98 13.11
CA VAL A 299 -23.36 -35.63 12.71
C VAL A 299 -24.53 -34.69 12.97
N ASP A 300 -24.27 -33.67 13.80
CA ASP A 300 -25.25 -32.67 14.20
C ASP A 300 -25.61 -31.78 12.99
N SER A 301 -26.90 -31.51 12.80
CA SER A 301 -27.42 -30.82 11.61
C SER A 301 -26.86 -29.41 11.43
N ASP A 302 -26.35 -28.80 12.51
CA ASP A 302 -25.73 -27.48 12.51
C ASP A 302 -24.34 -27.49 11.84
N GLU A 303 -23.62 -28.61 11.89
CA GLU A 303 -22.28 -28.75 11.30
C GLU A 303 -22.34 -28.80 9.76
N LEU A 304 -23.41 -29.38 9.21
CA LEU A 304 -23.68 -29.44 7.77
C LEU A 304 -24.14 -28.08 7.19
N GLU A 305 -24.84 -27.28 7.99
CA GLU A 305 -25.28 -25.92 7.63
C GLU A 305 -24.06 -24.97 7.55
N ILE A 306 -23.11 -25.12 8.48
CA ILE A 306 -21.85 -24.36 8.52
C ILE A 306 -20.94 -24.75 7.34
N GLU A 307 -20.87 -26.03 6.97
CA GLU A 307 -20.09 -26.48 5.80
C GLU A 307 -20.67 -25.92 4.49
N LYS A 308 -22.01 -25.85 4.36
CA LYS A 308 -22.67 -25.24 3.20
C LYS A 308 -22.47 -23.72 3.13
N GLN A 309 -22.51 -23.03 4.26
CA GLN A 309 -22.22 -21.58 4.30
C GLN A 309 -20.74 -21.30 3.96
N ALA A 310 -19.82 -22.14 4.41
CA ALA A 310 -18.39 -22.02 4.10
C ALA A 310 -18.07 -22.24 2.61
N ARG A 311 -18.75 -23.19 1.95
CA ARG A 311 -18.59 -23.42 0.50
C ARG A 311 -19.11 -22.25 -0.35
N THR A 312 -20.13 -21.54 0.13
CA THR A 312 -20.71 -20.39 -0.58
C THR A 312 -19.80 -19.15 -0.53
N PHE A 313 -18.98 -19.02 0.52
CA PHE A 313 -18.05 -17.89 0.70
C PHE A 313 -16.71 -18.07 -0.06
N LEU A 314 -16.38 -19.29 -0.48
CA LEU A 314 -15.13 -19.60 -1.18
C LEU A 314 -15.28 -19.59 -2.71
N ILE A 315 -16.50 -19.50 -3.24
CA ILE A 315 -16.80 -19.57 -4.68
C ILE A 315 -17.17 -18.20 -5.27
N ASN A 316 -17.40 -17.17 -4.44
CA ASN A 316 -17.61 -15.77 -4.86
C ASN A 316 -16.49 -14.86 -4.37
#